data_AF-A0A941YUL8-F1
#
_entry.id   AF-A0A941YUL8-F1
#
_cell.length_a   1.000
_cell.length_b   1.000
_cell.length_c   1.000
_cell.angle_alpha   90.00
_cell.angle_beta   90.00
_cell.angle_gamma   90.00
#
_symmetry.space_group_name_H-M   'P 1'
#
loop_
_entity.id
_entity.type
_entity.pdbx_description
1 polymer ?
#
loop_
_entity_poly.entity_id
_entity_poly.type
_entity_poly.pdbx_seq_one_letter_code
_entity_poly.pdbx_strand_id
1 'polypeptide(L)' 'MLDRRVSDSHKGFGIVTWHTRGFNQREELAIDFKRTNLVRQRVSE' A
#
# COMPACT_ATOMS: atom_id res chain seq x y z
N MET A 1 -5.64 -2.87 3.26
CA MET A 1 -5.51 -1.66 2.40
C MET A 1 -6.44 -0.61 3.00
N LEU A 2 -5.96 0.61 3.20
CA LEU A 2 -6.73 1.68 3.84
C LEU A 2 -7.40 2.63 2.84
N ASP A 3 -6.73 2.90 1.72
CA ASP A 3 -7.23 3.78 0.67
C ASP A 3 -6.60 3.40 -0.68
N ARG A 4 -7.28 3.75 -1.78
CA ARG A 4 -6.80 3.59 -3.15
C ARG A 4 -7.41 4.62 -4.08
N ARG A 5 -6.59 5.16 -4.98
CA ARG A 5 -7.04 6.03 -6.08
C ARG A 5 -6.19 5.84 -7.32
N VAL A 6 -6.72 6.17 -8.50
CA VAL A 6 -5.92 6.23 -9.73
C VAL A 6 -5.07 7.50 -9.70
N SER A 7 -3.84 7.44 -10.22
CA SER A 7 -3.04 8.64 -10.38
C SER A 7 -3.53 9.43 -11.60
N ASP A 8 -3.92 10.69 -11.38
CA ASP A 8 -4.37 11.55 -12.46
C ASP A 8 -3.23 11.92 -13.42
N SER A 9 -2.03 12.11 -12.86
CA SER A 9 -0.81 12.56 -13.55
C SER A 9 0.09 11.44 -14.06
N HIS A 10 0.04 10.23 -13.48
CA HIS A 10 0.81 9.07 -13.93
C HIS A 10 -0.10 7.96 -14.45
N LYS A 11 -0.39 8.00 -15.76
CA LYS A 11 -1.26 7.03 -16.42
C LYS A 11 -0.74 5.60 -16.24
N GLY A 12 -1.66 4.67 -15.99
CA GLY A 12 -1.32 3.27 -15.70
C GLY A 12 -0.77 3.04 -14.30
N PHE A 13 -0.83 4.01 -13.38
CA PHE A 13 -0.47 3.86 -11.98
C PHE A 13 -1.65 4.18 -11.06
N GLY A 14 -1.70 3.48 -9.92
CA GLY A 14 -2.55 3.78 -8.78
C GLY A 14 -1.72 4.27 -7.60
N ILE A 15 -2.36 4.98 -6.69
CA ILE A 15 -1.82 5.38 -5.39
C ILE A 15 -2.57 4.57 -4.35
N VAL A 16 -1.83 3.85 -3.51
CA VAL A 16 -2.41 2.94 -2.50
C VAL A 16 -1.82 3.23 -1.13
N THR A 17 -2.69 3.30 -0.13
CA THR A 17 -2.26 3.39 1.28
C THR A 17 -2.43 2.03 1.96
N TRP A 18 -1.32 1.50 2.48
CA TRP A 18 -1.29 0.29 3.30
C TRP A 18 -1.10 0.63 4.77
N HIS A 19 -1.68 -0.22 5.62
CA HIS A 19 -1.36 -0.31 7.04
C HIS A 19 -0.55 -1.57 7.23
N THR A 20 0.70 -1.42 7.61
CA THR A 20 1.61 -2.52 7.86
C THR A 20 1.77 -2.67 9.37
N ARG A 21 1.45 -3.86 9.86
CA ARG A 21 1.73 -4.27 11.24
C ARG A 21 2.66 -5.46 11.19
N GLY A 22 3.78 -5.37 11.90
CA GLY A 22 4.73 -6.44 12.06
C GLY A 22 4.81 -6.84 13.53
N PHE A 23 4.83 -8.14 13.77
CA PHE A 23 4.82 -8.74 15.09
C PHE A 23 6.13 -9.54 15.29
N ASN A 24 6.62 -9.58 16.52
CA ASN A 24 7.76 -10.41 16.88
C ASN A 24 7.33 -11.86 17.20
N GLN A 25 8.28 -12.71 17.61
CA GLN A 25 8.03 -14.13 17.91
C GLN A 25 7.11 -14.38 19.12
N ARG A 26 6.82 -13.35 19.91
CA ARG A 26 5.90 -13.39 21.05
C ARG A 26 4.54 -12.77 20.73
N GLU A 27 4.26 -12.55 19.44
CA GLU A 27 3.04 -11.88 18.95
C GLU A 27 2.90 -10.42 19.41
N GLU A 28 3.98 -9.80 19.90
CA GLU A 28 3.97 -8.40 20.28
C GLU A 28 4.13 -7.51 19.05
N LEU A 29 3.38 -6.42 18.99
CA LEU A 29 3.47 -5.43 17.92
C LEU A 29 4.84 -4.72 17.97
N ALA A 30 5.70 -5.00 16.99
CA ALA A 30 7.03 -4.42 16.90
C ALA A 30 7.07 -3.20 15.95
N ILE A 31 6.20 -3.17 14.95
CA ILE A 31 6.12 -2.08 13.99
C ILE A 31 4.68 -1.85 13.54
N ASP A 32 4.26 -0.59 13.50
CA ASP A 32 2.98 -0.14 12.99
C ASP A 32 3.19 1.15 12.21
N PHE A 33 2.91 1.12 10.90
CA PHE A 33 2.89 2.34 10.11
C PHE A 33 1.89 2.27 8.96
N LYS A 34 1.51 3.46 8.50
CA LYS A 34 0.74 3.65 7.28
C LYS A 34 1.66 4.21 6.21
N ARG A 35 1.69 3.59 5.03
CA ARG A 35 2.49 4.04 3.89
C ARG A 35 1.64 4.16 2.65
N THR A 36 1.75 5.30 1.99
CA THR A 36 1.16 5.56 0.68
C THR A 36 2.21 5.34 -0.40
N ASN A 37 1.88 4.54 -1.40
CA ASN A 37 2.80 4.15 -2.47
C ASN A 37 2.17 4.35 -3.83
N LEU A 38 2.99 4.73 -4.81
CA LEU A 38 2.66 4.69 -6.21
C LEU A 38 2.91 3.28 -6.75
N VAL A 39 1.90 2.63 -7.31
CA VAL A 39 1.94 1.26 -7.82
C VAL A 39 1.51 1.20 -9.26
N ARG A 40 2.23 0.42 -10.08
CA ARG A 40 1.85 0.18 -11.47
C ARG A 40 0.57 -0.66 -11.52
N GLN A 41 -0.42 -0.23 -12.29
CA GLN A 41 -1.62 -1.02 -12.56
C GLN A 41 -1.26 -2.17 -13.50
N ARG A 42 -1.92 -3.31 -13.32
CA ARG A 42 -1.82 -4.41 -14.29
C ARG A 42 -2.53 -3.99 -15.56
N VAL A 43 -1.88 -4.23 -16.70
CA VAL A 43 -2.56 -4.19 -18.00
C VAL A 43 -3.30 -5.52 -18.12
N SER A 44 -4.61 -5.49 -18.29
CA SER A 44 -5.38 -6.66 -18.68
C SER A 44 -5.24 -6.83 -20.19
N GLU A 45 -4.81 -8.00 -20.65
CA GLU A 45 -4.94 -8.42 -22.05
C GLU A 45 -6.37 -8.86 -22.36
#